data_AF-A0A6L3N298-F1
#
_entry.id   AF-A0A6L3N298-F1
#
_cell.length_a   1.000
_cell.length_b   1.000
_cell.length_c   1.000
_cell.angle_alpha   90.00
_cell.angle_beta   90.00
_cell.angle_gamma   90.00
#
_symmetry.space_group_name_H-M   'P 1'
#
loop_
_entity.id
_entity.type
_entity.pdbx_description
1 polymer ?
#
loop_
_entity_poly.entity_id
_entity_poly.type
_entity_poly.pdbx_seq_one_letter_code
_entity_poly.pdbx_strand_id
1 'polypeptide(L)'
;MDRAAHAFAQWRVERPDLDASSMLVMGRLQEAALVIARDGLNPLFARYGMQPGEFDVLATLRRSGTPFALTPTALYDALMMSSGGMTARIDRLQKAGWVERRPNPADGRGTLVALTDAGRALIDEAVVA
;
A
#
# COMPACT_ATOMS: atom_id res chain seq x y z
N MET A 1 28.79 8.53 -4.93
CA MET A 1 28.58 7.80 -3.67
C MET A 1 27.12 7.99 -3.30
N ASP A 2 26.37 6.90 -3.07
CA ASP A 2 24.96 6.99 -2.64
C ASP A 2 24.84 7.50 -1.19
N ARG A 3 23.63 7.86 -0.74
CA ARG A 3 23.42 8.46 0.59
C ARG A 3 23.81 7.50 1.72
N ALA A 4 23.54 6.22 1.55
CA ALA A 4 23.85 5.20 2.54
C ALA A 4 25.37 5.00 2.70
N ALA A 5 26.10 4.98 1.58
CA ALA A 5 27.56 4.91 1.55
C ALA A 5 28.22 6.14 2.16
N HIS A 6 27.65 7.33 1.94
CA HIS A 6 28.11 8.55 2.60
C HIS A 6 27.94 8.47 4.11
N ALA A 7 26.76 8.09 4.59
CA ALA A 7 26.50 7.94 6.02
C ALA A 7 27.40 6.86 6.64
N PHE A 8 27.59 5.72 5.97
CA PHE A 8 28.47 4.65 6.44
C PHE A 8 29.92 5.12 6.59
N ALA A 9 30.43 5.89 5.62
CA ALA A 9 31.77 6.46 5.70
C ALA A 9 31.95 7.38 6.93
N GLN A 10 30.93 8.16 7.29
CA GLN A 10 30.94 9.00 8.49
C GLN A 10 31.00 8.16 9.77
N TRP A 11 30.19 7.09 9.87
CA TRP A 11 30.23 6.19 11.03
C TRP A 11 31.60 5.56 11.24
N ARG A 12 32.29 5.16 10.16
CA ARG A 12 33.64 4.61 10.29
C ARG A 12 34.68 5.60 10.80
N VAL A 13 34.42 6.91 10.65
CA VAL A 13 35.31 7.97 11.18
C VAL A 13 34.96 8.27 12.62
N GLU A 14 33.68 8.51 12.91
CA GLU A 14 33.23 8.99 14.23
C GLU A 14 33.16 7.88 15.29
N ARG A 15 32.79 6.65 14.88
CA ARG A 15 32.58 5.49 15.76
C ARG A 15 33.06 4.20 15.10
N PRO A 16 34.38 4.04 14.88
CA PRO A 16 34.95 2.86 14.23
C PRO A 16 34.74 1.57 15.03
N ASP A 17 34.35 1.66 16.30
CA ASP A 17 34.03 0.54 17.18
C ASP A 17 32.67 -0.13 16.85
N LEU A 18 31.80 0.54 16.08
CA LEU A 18 30.48 0.03 15.72
C LEU A 18 30.45 -0.55 14.31
N ASP A 19 29.82 -1.73 14.15
CA ASP A 19 29.49 -2.26 12.84
C ASP A 19 28.22 -1.60 12.28
N ALA A 20 28.41 -0.59 11.43
CA ALA A 20 27.34 0.13 10.74
C ALA A 20 26.95 -0.48 9.38
N SER A 21 27.42 -1.69 9.04
CA SER A 21 27.20 -2.31 7.72
C SER A 21 25.71 -2.47 7.37
N SER A 22 24.85 -2.79 8.35
CA SER A 22 23.39 -2.88 8.17
C SER A 22 22.76 -1.60 7.61
N MET A 23 23.33 -0.43 7.93
CA MET A 23 22.82 0.86 7.44
C MET A 23 23.03 1.04 5.94
N LEU A 24 24.06 0.42 5.35
CA LEU A 24 24.25 0.43 3.89
C LEU A 24 23.07 -0.25 3.18
N VAL A 25 22.70 -1.44 3.64
CA VAL A 25 21.64 -2.24 3.03
C VAL A 25 20.29 -1.56 3.25
N MET A 26 19.98 -1.17 4.50
CA MET A 26 18.72 -0.50 4.81
C MET A 26 18.56 0.83 4.08
N GLY A 27 19.63 1.64 4.02
CA GLY A 27 19.61 2.93 3.32
C GLY A 27 19.38 2.77 1.83
N ARG A 28 20.02 1.79 1.18
CA ARG A 28 19.83 1.50 -0.25
C ARG A 28 18.44 0.94 -0.56
N LEU A 29 17.91 0.05 0.29
CA LEU A 29 16.56 -0.46 0.15
C LEU A 29 15.52 0.66 0.27
N GLN A 30 15.69 1.55 1.24
CA GLN A 30 14.81 2.71 1.41
C GLN A 30 14.92 3.68 0.24
N GLU A 31 16.13 3.97 -0.25
CA GLU A 31 16.34 4.82 -1.42
C GLU A 31 15.70 4.22 -2.68
N ALA A 32 15.88 2.91 -2.91
CA ALA A 32 15.23 2.20 -4.01
C ALA A 32 13.70 2.27 -3.91
N ALA A 33 13.13 2.03 -2.72
CA ALA A 33 11.69 2.13 -2.51
C ALA A 33 11.15 3.54 -2.79
N LEU A 34 11.87 4.60 -2.39
CA LEU A 34 11.49 5.98 -2.66
C LEU A 34 11.54 6.32 -4.15
N VAL A 35 12.58 5.87 -4.86
CA VAL A 35 12.71 6.08 -6.32
C VAL A 35 11.62 5.34 -7.07
N ILE A 36 11.37 4.06 -6.75
CA ILE A 36 10.30 3.26 -7.35
C ILE A 36 8.94 3.91 -7.10
N ALA A 37 8.67 4.37 -5.88
CA ALA A 37 7.43 5.04 -5.55
C ALA A 37 7.28 6.35 -6.33
N ARG A 38 8.31 7.19 -6.36
CA ARG A 38 8.27 8.51 -7.02
C ARG A 38 8.11 8.41 -8.53
N ASP A 39 8.89 7.55 -9.17
CA ASP A 39 9.04 7.55 -10.63
C ASP A 39 8.15 6.52 -11.33
N GLY A 40 7.76 5.44 -10.62
CA GLY A 40 6.92 4.38 -11.17
C GLY A 40 5.50 4.40 -10.59
N LEU A 41 5.38 4.13 -9.29
CA LEU A 41 4.08 3.85 -8.68
C LEU A 41 3.19 5.08 -8.57
N ASN A 42 3.71 6.24 -8.15
CA ASN A 42 2.91 7.44 -7.97
C ASN A 42 2.32 7.94 -9.31
N PRO A 43 3.09 8.04 -10.42
CA PRO A 43 2.53 8.36 -11.74
C PRO A 43 1.48 7.35 -12.21
N LEU A 44 1.73 6.05 -12.00
CA LEU A 44 0.78 5.00 -12.33
C LEU A 44 -0.54 5.19 -11.56
N PHE A 45 -0.49 5.38 -10.25
CA PHE A 45 -1.69 5.62 -9.44
C PHE A 45 -2.44 6.88 -9.91
N ALA A 46 -1.70 7.97 -10.18
CA ALA A 46 -2.30 9.22 -10.68
C ALA A 46 -3.02 9.03 -12.03
N ARG A 47 -2.50 8.20 -12.94
CA ARG A 47 -3.14 7.87 -14.22
C ARG A 47 -4.55 7.28 -14.04
N TYR A 48 -4.75 6.52 -12.96
CA TYR A 48 -6.03 5.91 -12.60
C TYR A 48 -6.83 6.73 -11.57
N GLY A 49 -6.39 7.94 -11.24
CA GLY A 49 -7.04 8.79 -10.24
C GLY A 49 -6.88 8.31 -8.79
N MET A 50 -6.00 7.35 -8.54
CA MET A 50 -5.75 6.77 -7.21
C MET A 50 -4.69 7.55 -6.44
N GLN A 51 -4.85 7.57 -5.11
CA GLN A 51 -3.81 8.01 -4.18
C GLN A 51 -2.92 6.84 -3.75
N PRO A 52 -1.70 7.11 -3.24
CA PRO A 52 -0.85 6.07 -2.69
C PRO A 52 -1.56 5.21 -1.63
N GLY A 53 -1.45 3.90 -1.78
CA GLY A 53 -2.05 2.90 -0.89
C GLY A 53 -3.52 2.55 -1.18
N GLU A 54 -4.24 3.33 -2.00
CA GLU A 54 -5.60 2.96 -2.46
C GLU A 54 -5.56 1.74 -3.39
N PHE A 55 -4.54 1.67 -4.23
CA PHE A 55 -4.27 0.50 -5.07
C PHE A 55 -4.21 -0.80 -4.26
N ASP A 56 -3.47 -0.80 -3.14
CA ASP A 56 -3.29 -2.02 -2.32
C ASP A 56 -4.61 -2.50 -1.72
N VAL A 57 -5.52 -1.59 -1.35
CA VAL A 57 -6.87 -1.95 -0.87
C VAL A 57 -7.67 -2.62 -1.98
N LEU A 58 -7.74 -1.99 -3.17
CA LEU A 58 -8.50 -2.54 -4.30
C LEU A 58 -7.92 -3.88 -4.76
N ALA A 59 -6.59 -3.97 -4.88
CA ALA A 59 -5.88 -5.19 -5.28
C ALA A 59 -6.12 -6.32 -4.26
N THR A 60 -6.11 -5.99 -2.96
CA THR A 60 -6.36 -6.95 -1.87
C THR A 60 -7.78 -7.47 -1.90
N LEU A 61 -8.79 -6.61 -2.03
CA LEU A 61 -10.18 -7.04 -2.22
C LEU A 61 -10.36 -7.84 -3.51
N ARG A 62 -9.62 -7.50 -4.57
CA ARG A 62 -9.71 -8.21 -5.85
C ARG A 62 -9.14 -9.62 -5.78
N ARG A 63 -8.02 -9.81 -5.10
CA ARG A 63 -7.34 -11.11 -4.95
C ARG A 63 -7.88 -11.95 -3.80
N SER A 64 -8.75 -11.42 -2.94
CA SER A 64 -9.46 -12.21 -1.92
C SER A 64 -10.52 -13.15 -2.50
N GLY A 65 -10.82 -13.05 -3.80
CA GLY A 65 -11.83 -13.85 -4.48
C GLY A 65 -13.27 -13.41 -4.18
N THR A 66 -14.24 -13.99 -4.89
CA THR A 66 -15.68 -13.70 -4.73
C THR A 66 -16.12 -13.93 -3.27
N PRO A 67 -16.86 -13.00 -2.63
CA PRO A 67 -17.56 -11.84 -3.20
C PRO A 67 -16.74 -10.54 -3.27
N PHE A 68 -15.42 -10.61 -3.18
CA PHE A 68 -14.49 -9.48 -3.23
C PHE A 68 -14.74 -8.48 -2.12
N ALA A 69 -14.99 -9.04 -0.94
CA ALA A 69 -15.35 -8.31 0.24
C ALA A 69 -14.64 -8.91 1.46
N LEU A 70 -14.16 -8.03 2.33
CA LEU A 70 -13.50 -8.40 3.59
C LEU A 70 -14.04 -7.55 4.73
N THR A 71 -13.99 -8.07 5.95
CA THR A 71 -14.16 -7.22 7.14
C THR A 71 -13.00 -6.22 7.22
N PRO A 72 -13.16 -5.04 7.86
CA PRO A 72 -12.07 -4.10 8.04
C PRO A 72 -10.81 -4.73 8.64
N THR A 73 -10.96 -5.64 9.61
CA THR A 73 -9.85 -6.37 10.23
C THR A 73 -9.17 -7.30 9.23
N ALA A 74 -9.93 -8.14 8.52
CA ALA A 74 -9.35 -9.05 7.52
C ALA A 74 -8.68 -8.29 6.36
N LEU A 75 -9.25 -7.14 5.96
CA LEU A 75 -8.64 -6.26 4.97
C LEU A 75 -7.32 -5.69 5.48
N TYR A 76 -7.29 -5.21 6.73
CA TYR A 76 -6.08 -4.71 7.37
C TYR A 76 -4.96 -5.75 7.39
N ASP A 77 -5.28 -6.97 7.83
CA ASP A 77 -4.30 -8.07 7.96
C ASP A 77 -3.76 -8.54 6.60
N ALA A 78 -4.53 -8.33 5.53
CA ALA A 78 -4.18 -8.76 4.19
C ALA A 78 -3.39 -7.70 3.38
N LEU A 79 -3.33 -6.44 3.79
CA LEU A 79 -2.60 -5.40 3.06
C LEU A 79 -1.10 -5.66 3.01
N MET A 80 -0.46 -5.28 1.90
CA MET A 80 1.00 -5.33 1.75
C MET A 80 1.68 -4.05 2.26
N MET A 81 0.98 -2.92 2.21
CA MET A 81 1.49 -1.63 2.67
C MET A 81 0.85 -1.23 3.99
N SER A 82 1.59 -0.45 4.80
CA SER A 82 1.10 -0.07 6.13
C SER A 82 -0.25 0.66 6.06
N SER A 83 -1.03 0.38 7.09
CA SER A 83 -2.44 0.66 7.26
C SER A 83 -2.77 2.08 7.71
N GLY A 84 -1.80 3.00 7.69
CA GLY A 84 -1.97 4.37 8.16
C GLY A 84 -3.24 5.01 7.59
N GLY A 85 -4.24 5.23 8.44
CA GLY A 85 -5.52 5.80 8.07
C GLY A 85 -6.45 4.90 7.24
N MET A 86 -6.50 3.58 7.51
CA MET A 86 -7.39 2.64 6.80
C MET A 86 -8.83 3.13 6.65
N THR A 87 -9.45 3.63 7.72
CA THR A 87 -10.82 4.17 7.67
C THR A 87 -10.94 5.31 6.67
N ALA A 88 -10.04 6.30 6.75
CA ALA A 88 -10.03 7.45 5.84
C ALA A 88 -9.73 7.04 4.39
N ARG A 89 -8.97 5.96 4.18
CA ARG A 89 -8.72 5.39 2.85
C ARG A 89 -9.97 4.72 2.30
N ILE A 90 -10.66 3.90 3.08
CA ILE A 90 -11.94 3.29 2.70
C ILE A 90 -12.98 4.37 2.40
N ASP A 91 -13.05 5.44 3.21
CA ASP A 91 -13.99 6.55 2.98
C ASP A 91 -13.74 7.24 1.64
N ARG A 92 -12.47 7.47 1.26
CA ARG A 92 -12.12 8.04 -0.04
C ARG A 92 -12.46 7.10 -1.19
N LEU A 93 -12.13 5.82 -1.07
CA LEU A 93 -12.48 4.81 -2.07
C LEU A 93 -13.99 4.68 -2.25
N GLN A 94 -14.75 4.76 -1.15
CA GLN A 94 -16.21 4.72 -1.18
C GLN A 94 -16.77 5.99 -1.83
N LYS A 95 -16.20 7.15 -1.51
CA LYS A 95 -16.56 8.42 -2.16
C LYS A 95 -16.22 8.43 -3.66
N ALA A 96 -15.14 7.77 -4.06
CA ALA A 96 -14.78 7.55 -5.47
C ALA A 96 -15.65 6.51 -6.17
N GLY A 97 -16.50 5.77 -5.44
CA GLY A 97 -17.40 4.76 -5.99
C GLY A 97 -16.71 3.43 -6.34
N TRP A 98 -15.49 3.19 -5.85
CA TRP A 98 -14.73 1.95 -6.14
C TRP A 98 -14.93 0.86 -5.09
N VAL A 99 -15.34 1.23 -3.88
CA VAL A 99 -15.76 0.28 -2.85
C VAL A 99 -17.09 0.70 -2.25
N GLU A 100 -17.73 -0.22 -1.55
CA GLU A 100 -18.89 0.07 -0.74
C GLU A 100 -18.87 -0.71 0.57
N ARG A 101 -19.62 -0.20 1.55
CA ARG A 101 -19.82 -0.87 2.84
C ARG A 101 -21.15 -1.61 2.82
N ARG A 102 -21.12 -2.91 3.11
CA ARG A 102 -22.32 -3.77 3.16
C ARG A 102 -22.45 -4.40 4.56
N PRO A 103 -23.67 -4.67 5.05
CA PRO A 103 -23.85 -5.49 6.25
C PRO A 103 -23.18 -6.85 6.07
N ASN A 104 -22.52 -7.35 7.11
CA ASN A 104 -21.99 -8.71 7.10
C ASN A 104 -23.13 -9.71 7.35
N PRO A 105 -23.48 -10.60 6.40
CA PRO A 105 -24.57 -11.55 6.59
C PRO A 105 -24.25 -12.62 7.64
N ALA A 106 -22.97 -12.87 7.94
CA ALA A 106 -22.55 -13.86 8.93
C ALA A 106 -22.55 -13.34 10.38
N ASP A 107 -22.44 -12.02 10.54
CA ASP A 107 -22.42 -11.33 11.82
C ASP A 107 -23.18 -10.01 11.62
N GLY A 108 -24.48 -10.01 11.95
CA GLY A 108 -25.40 -8.90 11.65
C GLY A 108 -25.02 -7.55 12.25
N ARG A 109 -23.93 -7.47 13.03
CA ARG A 109 -23.34 -6.22 13.55
C ARG A 109 -22.08 -5.78 12.79
N GLY A 110 -21.47 -6.68 12.03
CA GLY A 110 -20.25 -6.42 11.25
C GLY A 110 -20.54 -5.70 9.93
N THR A 111 -19.53 -5.00 9.42
CA THR A 111 -19.53 -4.39 8.08
C THR A 111 -18.48 -5.08 7.22
N LEU A 112 -18.81 -5.29 5.95
CA LEU A 112 -17.87 -5.69 4.90
C LEU A 112 -17.52 -4.48 4.05
N VAL A 113 -16.27 -4.40 3.63
CA VAL A 113 -15.82 -3.51 2.55
C VAL A 113 -15.75 -4.36 1.29
N ALA A 114 -16.51 -3.99 0.26
CA ALA A 114 -16.63 -4.75 -0.98
C ALA A 114 -16.21 -3.89 -2.18
N LEU A 115 -15.61 -4.50 -3.21
CA LEU A 115 -15.46 -3.83 -4.51
C LEU A 115 -16.82 -3.59 -5.15
N THR A 116 -16.99 -2.41 -5.75
CA THR A 116 -18.04 -2.17 -6.75
C THR A 116 -17.60 -2.73 -8.10
N ASP A 117 -18.52 -2.79 -9.07
CA ASP A 117 -18.17 -3.18 -10.44
C ASP A 117 -17.18 -2.20 -11.08
N ALA A 118 -17.32 -0.91 -10.81
CA ALA A 118 -16.38 0.11 -11.26
C ALA A 118 -15.00 -0.07 -10.62
N GLY A 119 -14.93 -0.36 -9.32
CA GLY A 119 -13.67 -0.63 -8.64
C GLY A 119 -12.99 -1.91 -9.14
N ARG A 120 -13.77 -2.96 -9.47
CA ARG A 120 -13.26 -4.17 -10.11
C ARG A 120 -12.65 -3.88 -11.47
N ALA A 121 -13.36 -3.18 -12.35
CA ALA A 121 -12.86 -2.87 -13.68
C ALA A 121 -11.56 -2.05 -13.61
N LEU A 122 -11.54 -1.03 -12.75
CA LEU A 122 -10.37 -0.18 -12.55
C LEU A 122 -9.14 -0.96 -12.10
N ILE A 123 -9.28 -1.84 -11.10
CA ILE A 123 -8.13 -2.56 -10.56
C ILE A 123 -7.63 -3.66 -11.50
N ASP A 124 -8.52 -4.28 -12.28
CA ASP A 124 -8.14 -5.27 -13.29
C ASP A 124 -7.31 -4.64 -14.41
N GLU A 125 -7.56 -3.37 -14.76
CA GLU A 125 -6.70 -2.61 -15.67
C GLU A 125 -5.39 -2.18 -15.00
N ALA A 126 -5.46 -1.64 -13.78
CA ALA A 126 -4.31 -1.04 -13.12
C ALA A 126 -3.24 -2.06 -12.69
N VAL A 127 -3.61 -3.33 -12.43
CA VAL A 127 -2.66 -4.36 -11.96
C VAL A 127 -1.73 -4.90 -13.05
N VAL A 128 -2.06 -4.68 -14.33
CA VAL A 128 -1.28 -5.14 -15.49
C VAL A 128 -0.64 -3.99 -16.28
N ALA A 129 -0.78 -2.76 -15.81
CA ALA A 129 -0.28 -1.54 -16.46
C ALA A 129 1.17 -1.22 -16.07
#